data_AF-A0A919LUU4-F1
#
_entry.id   AF-A0A919LUU4-F1
#
_cell.length_a   1.000
_cell.length_b   1.000
_cell.length_c   1.000
_cell.angle_alpha   90.00
_cell.angle_beta   90.00
_cell.angle_gamma   90.00
#
_symmetry.space_group_name_H-M   'P 1'
#
loop_
_entity.id
_entity.type
_entity.pdbx_description
1 polymer ?
#
loop_
_entity_poly.entity_id
_entity_poly.type
_entity_poly.pdbx_seq_one_letter_code
_entity_poly.pdbx_strand_id
1 'polypeptide(L)'
;MSGYSEAHRALEEALADWLGYPRALLFISGFAANQALIAAPVEKDDRIVADRLSHASLLEAASLSPAQLRRFTHNDPQQLAQLLAKPLAGEQLAVTEGIFSMDGDSAPLAAIHAATQAAGAVLLVDDAHGVGVVGDEGRGSCAAQAVRPELLVVTFGKAFGVSGAAVLCDEAMADYLLQFARHLIYSTAMPPAGRWR
;
A
#
# COMPACT_ATOMS: atom_id res chain seq x y z
N MET A 1 18.03 -3.42 -21.00
CA MET A 1 17.13 -4.58 -20.85
C MET A 1 16.45 -4.44 -19.50
N SER A 2 15.15 -4.14 -19.45
CA SER A 2 14.39 -4.21 -18.20
C SER A 2 14.30 -5.68 -17.81
N GLY A 3 14.71 -6.07 -16.60
CA GLY A 3 14.68 -7.46 -16.12
C GLY A 3 13.27 -8.04 -15.92
N TYR A 4 12.24 -7.43 -16.50
CA TYR A 4 10.87 -7.88 -16.47
C TYR A 4 10.69 -9.06 -17.43
N SER A 5 10.11 -10.14 -16.93
CA SER A 5 9.95 -11.40 -17.66
C SER A 5 8.50 -11.88 -17.60
N GLU A 6 8.15 -12.88 -18.40
CA GLU A 6 6.83 -13.49 -18.38
C GLU A 6 6.43 -14.01 -16.98
N ALA A 7 7.40 -14.45 -16.18
CA ALA A 7 7.15 -14.87 -14.80
C ALA A 7 6.69 -13.72 -13.90
N HIS A 8 7.20 -12.50 -14.12
CA HIS A 8 6.75 -11.31 -13.39
C HIS A 8 5.31 -10.96 -13.74
N ARG A 9 4.98 -10.95 -15.04
CA ARG A 9 3.62 -10.71 -15.52
C ARG A 9 2.63 -11.73 -14.96
N ALA A 10 2.97 -13.01 -15.03
CA ALA A 10 2.11 -14.08 -14.51
C ALA A 10 1.87 -13.95 -12.99
N LEU A 11 2.88 -13.50 -12.24
CA LEU A 11 2.73 -13.23 -10.81
C LEU A 11 1.84 -12.02 -10.54
N GLU A 12 1.98 -10.93 -11.32
CA GLU A 12 1.11 -9.75 -11.23
C GLU A 12 -0.36 -10.12 -11.49
N GLU A 13 -0.62 -10.87 -12.57
CA GLU A 13 -1.96 -11.37 -12.92
C GLU A 13 -2.53 -12.26 -11.79
N ALA A 14 -1.75 -13.21 -11.28
CA ALA A 14 -2.19 -14.10 -10.20
C ALA A 14 -2.49 -13.34 -8.89
N LEU A 15 -1.71 -12.31 -8.55
CA LEU A 15 -1.94 -11.49 -7.36
C LEU A 15 -3.19 -10.62 -7.51
N ALA A 16 -3.37 -10.01 -8.68
CA ALA A 16 -4.55 -9.22 -9.00
C ALA A 16 -5.83 -10.07 -8.87
N ASP A 17 -5.83 -11.28 -9.43
CA ASP A 17 -6.95 -12.22 -9.34
C ASP A 17 -7.19 -12.69 -7.90
N TRP A 18 -6.14 -13.04 -7.15
CA TRP A 18 -6.26 -13.59 -5.80
C TRP A 18 -6.80 -12.57 -4.79
N LEU A 19 -6.35 -11.32 -4.88
CA LEU A 19 -6.70 -10.25 -3.95
C LEU A 19 -7.86 -9.37 -4.48
N GLY A 20 -8.32 -9.59 -5.71
CA GLY A 20 -9.54 -8.96 -6.25
C GLY A 20 -9.34 -7.52 -6.74
N TYR A 21 -8.19 -7.25 -7.36
CA TYR A 21 -7.83 -5.94 -7.93
C TYR A 21 -7.66 -6.00 -9.45
N PRO A 22 -7.90 -4.90 -10.17
CA PRO A 22 -7.66 -4.85 -11.62
C PRO A 22 -6.19 -5.03 -12.00
N ARG A 23 -5.27 -4.48 -11.19
CA ARG A 23 -3.83 -4.51 -11.46
C ARG A 23 -3.04 -4.79 -10.19
N ALA A 24 -1.94 -5.51 -10.36
CA ALA A 24 -0.84 -5.59 -9.41
C ALA A 24 0.46 -5.18 -10.10
N LEU A 25 1.33 -4.47 -9.38
CA LEU A 25 2.65 -4.07 -9.85
C LEU A 25 3.71 -4.58 -8.87
N LEU A 26 4.72 -5.29 -9.39
CA LEU A 26 5.81 -5.81 -8.57
C LEU A 26 6.87 -4.74 -8.28
N PHE A 27 7.35 -4.75 -7.03
CA PHE A 27 8.45 -3.93 -6.54
C PHE A 27 9.50 -4.81 -5.88
N ILE A 28 10.75 -4.34 -5.88
CA ILE A 28 11.86 -5.08 -5.25
C ILE A 28 11.75 -5.16 -3.72
N SER A 29 11.02 -4.25 -3.09
CA SER A 29 10.76 -4.26 -1.65
C SER A 29 9.53 -3.43 -1.30
N GLY A 30 8.94 -3.68 -0.13
CA GLY A 30 7.84 -2.86 0.40
C GLY A 30 8.26 -1.41 0.63
N PHE A 31 9.54 -1.19 0.97
CA PHE A 31 10.11 0.15 1.07
C PHE A 31 10.06 0.91 -0.26
N ALA A 32 10.43 0.26 -1.37
CA ALA A 32 10.35 0.86 -2.71
C ALA A 32 8.90 1.13 -3.14
N ALA A 33 7.99 0.20 -2.83
CA ALA A 33 6.56 0.36 -3.09
C ALA A 33 5.97 1.56 -2.34
N ASN A 34 6.23 1.66 -1.04
CA ASN A 34 5.74 2.75 -0.19
C ASN A 34 6.29 4.11 -0.64
N GLN A 35 7.57 4.18 -1.01
CA GLN A 35 8.13 5.40 -1.60
C GLN A 35 7.46 5.76 -2.93
N ALA A 36 7.24 4.80 -3.83
CA ALA A 36 6.58 5.07 -5.11
C ALA A 36 5.15 5.62 -4.90
N LEU A 37 4.41 5.05 -3.97
CA LEU A 37 3.02 5.43 -3.70
C LEU A 37 2.87 6.78 -2.99
N ILE A 38 3.82 7.15 -2.15
CA ILE A 38 3.75 8.42 -1.41
C ILE A 38 4.47 9.56 -2.15
N ALA A 39 5.55 9.27 -2.87
CA ALA A 39 6.34 10.29 -3.55
C ALA A 39 5.85 10.61 -4.97
N ALA A 40 5.18 9.67 -5.65
CA ALA A 40 4.77 9.91 -7.04
C ALA A 40 3.53 10.81 -7.17
N PRO A 41 2.40 10.57 -6.46
CA PRO A 41 1.15 11.26 -6.78
C PRO A 41 0.90 12.55 -5.99
N VAL A 42 1.73 12.88 -4.99
CA VAL A 42 1.36 13.86 -3.96
C VAL A 42 1.98 15.24 -4.21
N GLU A 43 1.13 16.25 -4.34
CA GLU A 43 1.48 17.65 -4.56
C GLU A 43 1.42 18.50 -3.26
N LYS A 44 1.84 19.77 -3.36
CA LYS A 44 1.93 20.69 -2.21
C LYS A 44 0.58 20.98 -1.55
N ASP A 45 -0.49 20.96 -2.34
CA ASP A 45 -1.85 21.28 -1.87
C ASP A 45 -2.61 20.04 -1.35
N ASP A 46 -1.96 18.87 -1.38
CA ASP A 46 -2.49 17.61 -0.88
C ASP A 46 -2.23 17.41 0.61
N ARG A 47 -2.88 16.40 1.18
CA ARG A 47 -2.72 16.01 2.59
C ARG A 47 -2.52 14.51 2.72
N ILE A 48 -1.51 14.14 3.48
CA ILE A 48 -1.29 12.77 3.95
C ILE A 48 -1.74 12.69 5.40
N VAL A 49 -2.63 11.76 5.73
CA VAL A 49 -3.11 11.49 7.09
C VAL A 49 -2.69 10.06 7.48
N ALA A 50 -1.61 9.93 8.25
CA ALA A 50 -1.01 8.64 8.56
C ALA A 50 -1.24 8.21 10.02
N ASP A 51 -1.38 6.91 10.26
CA ASP A 51 -1.43 6.37 11.63
C ASP A 51 -0.11 6.68 12.34
N ARG A 52 -0.18 7.02 13.63
CA ARG A 52 1.01 7.37 14.41
C ARG A 52 1.99 6.20 14.53
N LEU A 53 1.56 4.95 14.51
CA LEU A 53 2.45 3.79 14.61
C LEU A 53 2.75 3.15 13.26
N SER A 54 2.31 3.75 12.14
CA SER A 54 2.70 3.27 10.81
C SER A 54 4.23 3.20 10.64
N HIS A 55 4.64 2.22 9.84
CA HIS A 55 6.02 1.82 9.62
C HIS A 55 6.89 3.02 9.24
N ALA A 56 8.12 3.04 9.74
CA ALA A 56 9.04 4.15 9.56
C ALA A 56 9.23 4.53 8.08
N SER A 57 9.17 3.56 7.16
CA SER A 57 9.28 3.81 5.71
C SER A 57 8.14 4.68 5.16
N LEU A 58 6.91 4.49 5.65
CA LEU A 58 5.75 5.28 5.23
C LEU A 58 5.89 6.72 5.76
N LEU A 59 6.31 6.87 7.01
CA LEU A 59 6.52 8.18 7.62
C LEU A 59 7.69 8.93 6.99
N GLU A 60 8.77 8.23 6.64
CA GLU A 60 9.92 8.81 5.95
C GLU A 60 9.50 9.32 4.56
N ALA A 61 8.83 8.48 3.76
CA ALA A 61 8.33 8.89 2.45
C ALA A 61 7.36 10.09 2.56
N ALA A 62 6.46 10.07 3.56
CA ALA A 62 5.52 11.17 3.78
C ALA A 62 6.21 12.45 4.27
N SER A 63 7.32 12.35 5.00
CA SER A 63 8.08 13.52 5.46
C SER A 63 8.87 14.20 4.35
N LEU A 64 9.21 13.45 3.30
CA LEU A 64 9.90 13.96 2.11
C LEU A 64 8.91 14.51 1.06
N SER A 65 7.61 14.24 1.22
CA SER A 65 6.56 14.76 0.35
C SER A 65 6.31 16.27 0.61
N PRO A 66 5.99 17.06 -0.42
CA PRO A 66 5.60 18.46 -0.24
C PRO A 66 4.22 18.65 0.40
N ALA A 67 3.42 17.59 0.55
CA ALA A 67 2.08 17.66 1.12
C ALA A 67 2.06 17.97 2.62
N GLN A 68 0.88 18.38 3.08
CA GLN A 68 0.62 18.50 4.50
C GLN A 68 0.53 17.11 5.16
N LEU A 69 1.55 16.74 5.93
CA LEU A 69 1.49 15.55 6.78
C LEU A 69 0.71 15.83 8.08
N ARG A 70 -0.31 15.01 8.34
CA ARG A 70 -1.03 14.91 9.61
C ARG A 70 -0.94 13.48 10.12
N ARG A 71 -0.89 13.33 11.44
CA ARG A 71 -0.87 12.01 12.09
C ARG A 71 -2.07 11.87 13.01
N PHE A 72 -2.78 10.76 12.93
CA PHE A 72 -3.84 10.42 13.87
C PHE A 72 -3.35 9.42 14.91
N THR A 73 -4.00 9.43 16.08
CA THR A 73 -3.79 8.48 17.16
C THR A 73 -3.97 7.07 16.61
N HIS A 74 -3.10 6.18 17.06
CA HIS A 74 -3.10 4.80 16.61
C HIS A 74 -4.48 4.16 16.73
N ASN A 75 -4.95 3.55 15.64
CA ASN A 75 -6.25 2.86 15.58
C ASN A 75 -7.45 3.74 16.00
N ASP A 76 -7.40 5.05 15.70
CA ASP A 76 -8.48 6.01 15.99
C ASP A 76 -9.16 6.52 14.70
N PRO A 77 -10.18 5.81 14.17
CA PRO A 77 -10.97 6.25 13.03
C PRO A 77 -11.69 7.58 13.24
N GLN A 78 -12.02 7.92 14.49
CA GLN A 78 -12.74 9.15 14.80
C GLN A 78 -11.82 10.36 14.60
N GLN A 79 -10.58 10.29 15.10
CA GLN A 79 -9.61 11.34 14.86
C GLN A 79 -9.19 11.40 13.39
N LEU A 80 -9.06 10.25 12.71
CA LEU A 80 -8.85 10.22 11.27
C LEU A 80 -9.95 11.01 10.54
N ALA A 81 -11.23 10.73 10.82
CA ALA A 81 -12.35 11.43 10.21
C ALA A 81 -12.31 12.95 10.48
N GLN A 82 -11.96 13.36 11.70
CA GLN A 82 -11.80 14.78 12.06
C GLN A 82 -10.69 15.47 11.26
N LEU A 83 -9.59 14.76 10.96
CA LEU A 83 -8.50 15.30 10.16
C LEU A 83 -8.87 15.39 8.68
N LEU A 84 -9.56 14.38 8.15
CA LEU A 84 -10.02 14.33 6.76
C LEU A 84 -11.13 15.35 6.46
N ALA A 85 -11.96 15.70 7.45
CA ALA A 85 -13.01 16.71 7.31
C ALA A 85 -12.49 18.15 7.23
N LYS A 86 -11.20 18.39 7.49
CA LYS A 86 -10.63 19.74 7.40
C LYS A 86 -10.53 20.17 5.92
N PRO A 87 -10.91 21.40 5.57
CA PRO A 87 -10.80 21.90 4.19
C PRO A 87 -9.40 21.68 3.60
N LEU A 88 -9.36 21.32 2.32
CA LEU A 88 -8.16 21.12 1.52
C LEU A 88 -8.48 21.46 0.07
N ALA A 89 -7.49 21.98 -0.67
CA ALA A 89 -7.65 22.30 -2.08
C ALA A 89 -7.30 21.12 -3.00
N GLY A 90 -6.34 20.29 -2.59
CA GLY A 90 -5.93 19.07 -3.30
C GLY A 90 -6.56 17.79 -2.73
N GLU A 91 -5.89 16.68 -3.01
CA GLU A 91 -6.33 15.32 -2.70
C GLU A 91 -5.88 14.86 -1.30
N GLN A 92 -6.56 13.84 -0.78
CA GLN A 92 -6.29 13.29 0.54
C GLN A 92 -5.89 11.82 0.45
N LEU A 93 -4.75 11.50 1.06
CA LEU A 93 -4.25 10.13 1.21
C LEU A 93 -4.27 9.75 2.69
N ALA A 94 -5.07 8.75 3.06
CA ALA A 94 -5.02 8.13 4.37
C ALA A 94 -4.12 6.90 4.35
N VAL A 95 -3.24 6.76 5.34
CA VAL A 95 -2.22 5.69 5.39
C VAL A 95 -2.32 4.93 6.71
N THR A 96 -2.39 3.60 6.64
CA THR A 96 -2.36 2.72 7.80
C THR A 96 -1.72 1.36 7.46
N GLU A 97 -1.52 0.50 8.47
CA GLU A 97 -1.10 -0.89 8.30
C GLU A 97 -2.27 -1.84 8.59
N GLY A 98 -2.29 -3.01 7.95
CA GLY A 98 -3.25 -4.06 8.29
C GLY A 98 -2.99 -4.68 9.67
N ILE A 99 -1.74 -5.07 9.89
CA ILE A 99 -1.19 -5.53 11.18
C ILE A 99 0.10 -4.78 11.43
N PHE A 100 0.21 -4.15 12.60
CA PHE A 100 1.37 -3.34 12.95
C PHE A 100 2.53 -4.20 13.44
N SER A 101 3.70 -4.00 12.85
CA SER A 101 4.90 -4.85 13.06
C SER A 101 5.38 -4.97 14.51
N MET A 102 5.21 -3.93 15.33
CA MET A 102 5.78 -3.85 16.68
C MET A 102 4.85 -4.39 17.76
N ASP A 103 3.57 -4.04 17.68
CA ASP A 103 2.57 -4.39 18.71
C ASP A 103 1.74 -5.62 18.30
N GLY A 104 1.72 -5.97 17.01
CA GLY A 104 1.00 -7.13 16.46
C GLY A 104 -0.52 -6.98 16.45
N ASP A 105 -1.02 -5.79 16.77
CA ASP A 105 -2.43 -5.47 16.71
C ASP A 105 -2.86 -5.11 15.28
N SER A 106 -4.17 -5.13 15.05
CA SER A 106 -4.75 -4.93 13.71
C SER A 106 -5.55 -3.64 13.66
N ALA A 107 -5.39 -2.89 12.56
CA ALA A 107 -6.17 -1.69 12.35
C ALA A 107 -7.67 -1.99 12.25
N PRO A 108 -8.56 -1.12 12.75
CA PRO A 108 -10.00 -1.19 12.48
C PRO A 108 -10.30 -0.73 11.05
N LEU A 109 -9.82 -1.49 10.06
CA LEU A 109 -9.81 -1.16 8.63
C LEU A 109 -11.21 -0.84 8.10
N ALA A 110 -12.25 -1.54 8.57
CA ALA A 110 -13.63 -1.25 8.15
C ALA A 110 -14.08 0.17 8.54
N ALA A 111 -13.75 0.60 9.76
CA ALA A 111 -14.08 1.93 10.25
C ALA A 111 -13.21 3.01 9.61
N ILE A 112 -11.93 2.72 9.39
CA ILE A 112 -11.00 3.60 8.66
C ILE A 112 -11.49 3.81 7.23
N HIS A 113 -11.82 2.73 6.53
CA HIS A 113 -12.31 2.79 5.16
C HIS A 113 -13.64 3.55 5.04
N ALA A 114 -14.57 3.36 5.99
CA ALA A 114 -15.79 4.16 6.01
C ALA A 114 -15.50 5.66 6.19
N ALA A 115 -14.52 6.03 7.03
CA ALA A 115 -14.12 7.42 7.22
C ALA A 115 -13.46 8.02 5.97
N THR A 116 -12.62 7.26 5.26
CA THR A 116 -11.98 7.73 4.02
C THR A 116 -12.99 7.90 2.89
N GLN A 117 -13.89 6.94 2.71
CA GLN A 117 -14.97 7.02 1.71
C GLN A 117 -15.87 8.24 1.96
N ALA A 118 -16.25 8.50 3.22
CA ALA A 118 -17.07 9.66 3.58
C ALA A 118 -16.39 11.00 3.27
N ALA A 119 -15.05 11.04 3.25
CA ALA A 119 -14.26 12.23 2.95
C ALA A 119 -13.77 12.31 1.49
N GLY A 120 -14.05 11.30 0.66
CA GLY A 120 -13.50 11.18 -0.69
C GLY A 120 -11.97 11.02 -0.70
N ALA A 121 -11.39 10.46 0.36
CA ALA A 121 -9.95 10.25 0.48
C ALA A 121 -9.55 8.87 -0.02
N VAL A 122 -8.37 8.78 -0.65
CA VAL A 122 -7.74 7.53 -1.05
C VAL A 122 -7.21 6.82 0.21
N LEU A 123 -7.52 5.54 0.38
CA LEU A 123 -6.96 4.71 1.44
C LEU A 123 -5.79 3.86 0.92
N LEU A 124 -4.65 3.98 1.58
CA LEU A 124 -3.50 3.10 1.43
C LEU A 124 -3.31 2.24 2.68
N VAL A 125 -3.34 0.92 2.48
CA VAL A 125 -3.08 -0.07 3.53
C VAL A 125 -1.82 -0.84 3.20
N ASP A 126 -0.84 -0.82 4.10
CA ASP A 126 0.31 -1.72 4.06
C ASP A 126 -0.02 -3.00 4.87
N ASP A 127 -0.31 -4.08 4.14
CA ASP A 127 -0.69 -5.36 4.72
C ASP A 127 0.46 -6.37 4.72
N ALA A 128 1.69 -5.89 4.87
CA ALA A 128 2.89 -6.73 4.88
C ALA A 128 2.86 -7.87 5.91
N HIS A 129 2.21 -7.66 7.06
CA HIS A 129 2.13 -8.62 8.15
C HIS A 129 0.84 -9.45 8.17
N GLY A 130 -0.21 -9.03 7.46
CA GLY A 130 -1.46 -9.78 7.39
C GLY A 130 -1.54 -10.73 6.21
N VAL A 131 -1.00 -10.34 5.04
CA VAL A 131 -1.01 -11.20 3.85
C VAL A 131 -0.27 -12.52 4.12
N GLY A 132 -0.89 -13.64 3.74
CA GLY A 132 -0.42 -15.00 4.00
C GLY A 132 -0.62 -15.50 5.44
N VAL A 133 -1.20 -14.69 6.34
CA VAL A 133 -1.39 -15.04 7.77
C VAL A 133 -2.86 -15.03 8.17
N VAL A 134 -3.59 -13.96 7.82
CA VAL A 134 -5.00 -13.76 8.22
C VAL A 134 -5.92 -13.68 7.01
N GLY A 135 -7.23 -13.76 7.26
CA GLY A 135 -8.25 -13.78 6.23
C GLY A 135 -8.35 -15.13 5.52
N ASP A 136 -9.49 -15.36 4.87
CA ASP A 136 -9.72 -16.60 4.13
C ASP A 136 -8.64 -16.78 3.06
N GLU A 137 -8.10 -17.99 2.95
CA GLU A 137 -6.98 -18.34 2.06
C GLU A 137 -5.70 -17.50 2.29
N GLY A 138 -5.57 -16.81 3.43
CA GLY A 138 -4.44 -15.93 3.72
C GLY A 138 -4.46 -14.61 2.94
N ARG A 139 -5.63 -14.14 2.50
CA ARG A 139 -5.78 -12.91 1.70
C ARG A 139 -5.49 -11.61 2.45
N GLY A 140 -5.22 -11.68 3.75
CA GLY A 140 -4.76 -10.56 4.54
C GLY A 140 -5.85 -9.84 5.34
N SER A 141 -5.43 -8.79 6.03
CA SER A 141 -6.22 -8.05 7.02
C SER A 141 -7.42 -7.36 6.37
N CYS A 142 -7.23 -6.87 5.14
CA CYS A 142 -8.30 -6.24 4.36
C CYS A 142 -9.44 -7.23 4.08
N ALA A 143 -9.09 -8.43 3.60
CA ALA A 143 -10.07 -9.49 3.32
C ALA A 143 -10.77 -9.96 4.60
N ALA A 144 -10.04 -10.11 5.71
CA ALA A 144 -10.60 -10.50 7.01
C ALA A 144 -11.67 -9.52 7.54
N GLN A 145 -11.62 -8.26 7.11
CA GLN A 145 -12.56 -7.20 7.49
C GLN A 145 -13.53 -6.81 6.37
N ALA A 146 -13.55 -7.56 5.25
CA ALA A 146 -14.33 -7.25 4.06
C ALA A 146 -14.10 -5.82 3.50
N VAL A 147 -12.86 -5.36 3.57
CA VAL A 147 -12.41 -4.06 3.06
C VAL A 147 -11.57 -4.26 1.82
N ARG A 148 -11.74 -3.38 0.83
CA ARG A 148 -10.86 -3.29 -0.33
C ARG A 148 -10.41 -1.82 -0.47
N PRO A 149 -9.24 -1.45 0.06
CA PRO A 149 -8.71 -0.09 -0.09
C PRO A 149 -8.35 0.19 -1.55
N GLU A 150 -8.28 1.47 -1.92
CA GLU A 150 -7.85 1.89 -3.25
C GLU A 150 -6.41 1.45 -3.56
N LEU A 151 -5.54 1.49 -2.54
CA LEU A 151 -4.14 1.11 -2.63
C LEU A 151 -3.82 0.07 -1.56
N LEU A 152 -3.38 -1.11 -2.00
CA LEU A 152 -2.94 -2.18 -1.10
C LEU A 152 -1.48 -2.52 -1.38
N VAL A 153 -0.65 -2.49 -0.33
CA VAL A 153 0.74 -2.96 -0.39
C VAL A 153 0.83 -4.30 0.29
N VAL A 154 1.42 -5.28 -0.38
CA VAL A 154 1.73 -6.60 0.17
C VAL A 154 3.22 -6.88 0.03
N THR A 155 3.80 -7.62 0.98
CA THR A 155 5.23 -8.00 0.91
C THR A 155 5.40 -9.51 0.89
N PHE A 156 6.37 -9.99 0.12
CA PHE A 156 6.70 -11.40 0.07
C PHE A 156 7.76 -11.79 1.11
N GLY A 157 8.49 -10.80 1.65
CA GLY A 157 9.64 -10.99 2.56
C GLY A 157 9.31 -11.58 3.92
N LYS A 158 8.03 -11.84 4.22
CA LYS A 158 7.54 -12.29 5.52
C LYS A 158 6.90 -13.66 5.38
N ALA A 159 5.57 -13.73 5.31
CA ALA A 159 4.83 -15.00 5.25
C ALA A 159 5.25 -15.90 4.07
N PHE A 160 5.61 -15.31 2.94
CA PHE A 160 6.00 -16.05 1.72
C PHE A 160 7.49 -16.43 1.67
N GLY A 161 8.32 -15.92 2.57
CA GLY A 161 9.74 -16.29 2.68
C GLY A 161 10.63 -15.92 1.46
N VAL A 162 10.18 -15.01 0.60
CA VAL A 162 10.91 -14.58 -0.61
C VAL A 162 11.02 -13.06 -0.67
N SER A 163 11.99 -12.50 -1.39
CA SER A 163 12.11 -11.03 -1.46
C SER A 163 11.01 -10.41 -2.32
N GLY A 164 10.64 -9.16 -2.03
CA GLY A 164 9.76 -8.37 -2.89
C GLY A 164 8.49 -7.82 -2.24
N ALA A 165 7.78 -7.02 -3.03
CA ALA A 165 6.45 -6.51 -2.72
C ALA A 165 5.59 -6.38 -3.97
N ALA A 166 4.29 -6.22 -3.77
CA ALA A 166 3.37 -5.79 -4.81
C ALA A 166 2.47 -4.66 -4.32
N VAL A 167 2.10 -3.81 -5.26
CA VAL A 167 1.07 -2.79 -5.09
C VAL A 167 -0.14 -3.21 -5.90
N LEU A 168 -1.29 -3.27 -5.27
CA LEU A 168 -2.56 -3.55 -5.91
C LEU A 168 -3.40 -2.28 -5.95
N CYS A 169 -3.90 -1.96 -7.14
CA CYS A 169 -4.58 -0.71 -7.43
C CYS A 169 -5.43 -0.84 -8.71
N ASP A 170 -6.07 0.25 -9.12
CA ASP A 170 -6.79 0.32 -10.39
C ASP A 170 -5.85 0.50 -11.60
N GLU A 171 -6.42 0.47 -12.81
CA GLU A 171 -5.64 0.62 -14.05
C GLU A 171 -4.98 1.98 -14.17
N ALA A 172 -5.69 3.06 -13.78
CA ALA A 172 -5.19 4.42 -13.90
C ALA A 172 -3.96 4.66 -13.01
N MET A 173 -4.01 4.21 -11.75
CA MET A 173 -2.89 4.27 -10.83
C MET A 173 -1.74 3.38 -11.27
N ALA A 174 -2.02 2.17 -11.76
CA ALA A 174 -0.97 1.29 -12.25
C ALA A 174 -0.21 1.92 -13.43
N ASP A 175 -0.92 2.49 -14.40
CA ASP A 175 -0.32 3.13 -15.56
C ASP A 175 0.44 4.41 -15.17
N TYR A 176 -0.06 5.16 -14.19
CA TYR A 176 0.65 6.29 -13.59
C TYR A 176 1.98 5.85 -12.94
N LEU A 177 1.96 4.84 -12.07
CA LEU A 177 3.16 4.32 -11.42
C LEU A 177 4.18 3.78 -12.44
N LEU A 178 3.72 3.13 -13.51
CA LEU A 178 4.60 2.69 -14.59
C LEU A 178 5.28 3.87 -15.33
N GLN A 179 4.62 5.01 -15.46
CA GLN A 179 5.21 6.19 -16.10
C GLN A 179 6.21 6.92 -15.18
N PHE A 180 5.83 7.16 -13.93
CA PHE A 180 6.59 8.01 -13.00
C PHE A 180 7.58 7.22 -12.13
N ALA A 181 7.24 6.00 -11.74
CA ALA A 181 8.02 5.14 -10.86
C ALA A 181 8.69 3.97 -11.58
N ARG A 182 8.80 3.98 -12.93
CA ARG A 182 9.52 2.94 -13.71
C ARG A 182 10.89 2.57 -13.15
N HIS A 183 11.59 3.53 -12.57
CA HIS A 183 12.92 3.31 -12.01
C HIS A 183 12.86 2.53 -10.69
N LEU A 184 11.79 2.65 -9.91
CA LEU A 184 11.57 1.87 -8.68
C LEU A 184 10.98 0.48 -8.97
N ILE A 185 10.19 0.37 -10.04
CA ILE A 185 9.62 -0.90 -10.52
C ILE A 185 10.70 -1.76 -11.21
N TYR A 186 11.58 -1.15 -12.00
CA TYR A 186 12.57 -1.85 -12.83
C TYR A 186 14.03 -1.68 -12.41
N SER A 187 14.33 -1.03 -11.28
CA SER A 187 15.69 -1.03 -10.72
C SER A 187 16.04 -2.44 -10.28
N THR A 188 16.84 -3.14 -11.10
CA THR A 188 17.21 -4.56 -10.93
C THR A 188 16.01 -5.41 -10.55
N ALA A 189 15.10 -5.65 -11.51
CA ALA A 189 13.91 -6.47 -11.31
C ALA A 189 14.20 -7.71 -10.44
N MET A 190 13.23 -8.04 -9.58
CA MET A 190 13.31 -9.17 -8.66
C MET A 190 13.86 -10.40 -9.40
N PRO A 191 14.90 -11.06 -8.89
CA PRO A 191 15.45 -12.21 -9.59
C PRO A 191 14.33 -13.25 -9.75
N PRO A 192 14.06 -13.75 -10.97
CA PRO A 192 13.04 -14.77 -11.17
C PRO A 192 13.37 -15.94 -10.24
N ALA A 193 12.37 -16.42 -9.49
CA ALA A 193 12.57 -17.49 -8.53
C ALA A 193 13.26 -18.69 -9.20
N GLY A 194 14.45 -19.02 -8.71
CA GLY A 194 15.26 -20.13 -9.21
C GLY A 194 14.51 -21.44 -8.98
N ARG A 195 14.26 -22.16 -10.08
CA ARG A 195 13.70 -23.51 -10.07
C ARG A 195 14.73 -24.46 -9.47
N TRP A 196 14.59 -24.85 -8.21
CA TRP A 196 15.37 -25.93 -7.61
C TRP A 196 15.01 -27.25 -8.31
N ARG A 197 15.99 -27.88 -8.94
CA ARG A 197 15.94 -29.29 -9.36
C ARG A 197 16.49 -30.17 -8.24
#